data_AF-A0A7J6LKR5-F1
#
_entry.id   AF-A0A7J6LKR5-F1
#
_cell.length_a   1.000
_cell.length_b   1.000
_cell.length_c   1.000
_cell.angle_alpha   90.00
_cell.angle_beta   90.00
_cell.angle_gamma   90.00
#
_symmetry.space_group_name_H-M   'P 1'
#
loop_
_entity.id
_entity.type
_entity.pdbx_description
1 polymer ?
#
loop_
_entity_poly.entity_id
_entity_poly.type
_entity_poly.pdbx_seq_one_letter_code
_entity_poly.pdbx_strand_id
1 'polypeptide(L)'
;MATVARPHASVPDLIRELGSSARLTREKAAHQLAGILTSMKKDVDSGNTSEEPALIALDNTLIDLVVCPPPESVWESAQSALLVMAKVERQCGGFNLLGSDEISTRVAEAVFTGLKDTEYRVRLAVGDLLEAQSQREGRAVWLRMKDFLLNDIEDHRVRIVAADDNNAAHRDGHRPAALGHHDTEGWSSLETSMRAVQKIVLGCGQQFRGEGGSLDKELLDTLRLSSAHLNRFVREYSFLALADLITVAGRQGLEADGWAEFKDMVSWVTRGLKDNWSQVRHYVAEGVRVHAQGTWRLLVGPQGGSWILVENMSLVLDVLEE
;
A
#
# COMPACT_ATOMS: atom_id res chain seq x y z
N MET A 1 40.28 -9.63 -26.60
CA MET A 1 38.85 -9.98 -26.61
C MET A 1 38.07 -8.71 -26.34
N ALA A 2 37.49 -8.11 -27.39
CA ALA A 2 36.67 -6.92 -27.24
C ALA A 2 35.38 -7.30 -26.51
N THR A 3 35.14 -6.68 -25.36
CA THR A 3 33.84 -6.66 -24.70
C THR A 3 32.87 -5.96 -25.63
N VAL A 4 32.07 -6.75 -26.35
CA VAL A 4 30.94 -6.26 -27.13
C VAL A 4 29.97 -5.62 -26.14
N ALA A 5 30.01 -4.29 -26.04
CA ALA A 5 28.98 -3.53 -25.35
C ALA A 5 27.64 -3.91 -25.99
N ARG A 6 26.74 -4.49 -25.21
CA ARG A 6 25.36 -4.71 -25.68
C ARG A 6 24.81 -3.34 -26.09
N PRO A 7 24.24 -3.19 -27.30
CA PRO A 7 23.60 -1.93 -27.67
C PRO A 7 22.55 -1.60 -26.62
N HIS A 8 22.49 -0.34 -26.19
CA HIS A 8 21.41 0.15 -25.35
C HIS A 8 20.08 -0.16 -26.07
N ALA A 9 19.16 -0.85 -25.40
CA ALA A 9 17.87 -1.18 -25.97
C ALA A 9 17.11 0.11 -26.32
N SER A 10 16.48 0.15 -27.49
CA SER A 10 15.70 1.31 -27.90
C SER A 10 14.43 1.44 -27.05
N VAL A 11 13.84 2.63 -26.93
CA VAL A 11 12.58 2.84 -26.18
C VAL A 11 11.46 1.89 -26.66
N PRO A 12 11.23 1.70 -27.98
CA PRO A 12 10.26 0.70 -28.46
C PRO A 12 10.57 -0.74 -28.03
N ASP A 13 11.85 -1.12 -27.97
CA ASP A 13 12.24 -2.45 -27.50
C ASP A 13 11.95 -2.62 -26.01
N LEU A 14 12.24 -1.58 -25.21
CA LEU A 14 11.95 -1.58 -23.78
C LEU A 14 10.45 -1.70 -23.51
N ILE A 15 9.61 -0.96 -24.25
CA ILE A 15 8.14 -1.04 -24.15
C ILE A 15 7.66 -2.47 -24.42
N ARG A 16 8.14 -3.09 -25.50
CA ARG A 16 7.82 -4.49 -25.83
C ARG A 16 8.31 -5.47 -24.77
N GLU A 17 9.49 -5.21 -24.18
CA GLU A 17 10.04 -6.04 -23.11
C GLU A 17 9.28 -5.92 -21.79
N LEU A 18 8.49 -4.86 -21.56
CA LEU A 18 7.57 -4.76 -20.40
C LEU A 18 6.52 -5.88 -20.41
N GLY A 19 6.13 -6.40 -21.58
CA GLY A 19 5.19 -7.51 -21.71
C GLY A 19 5.83 -8.90 -21.64
N SER A 20 7.15 -9.01 -21.43
CA SER A 20 7.84 -10.30 -21.51
C SER A 20 7.41 -11.27 -20.40
N SER A 21 7.11 -12.54 -20.69
CA SER A 21 6.84 -13.53 -19.63
C SER A 21 8.05 -13.77 -18.70
N ALA A 22 9.26 -13.45 -19.16
CA ALA A 22 10.48 -13.53 -18.38
C ALA A 22 10.59 -12.33 -17.41
N ARG A 23 10.30 -12.58 -16.13
CA ARG A 23 10.34 -11.58 -15.04
C ARG A 23 11.60 -10.70 -15.05
N LEU A 24 12.78 -11.30 -15.18
CA LEU A 24 14.05 -10.56 -15.17
C LEU A 24 14.18 -9.59 -16.37
N THR A 25 13.62 -9.96 -17.52
CA THR A 25 13.61 -9.11 -18.71
C THR A 25 12.72 -7.90 -18.47
N ARG A 26 11.47 -8.12 -18.01
CA ARG A 26 10.55 -7.03 -17.68
C ARG A 26 11.10 -6.08 -16.64
N GLU A 27 11.66 -6.60 -15.54
CA GLU A 27 12.19 -5.77 -14.45
C GLU A 27 13.35 -4.88 -14.92
N LYS A 28 14.23 -5.42 -15.79
CA LYS A 28 15.31 -4.64 -16.41
C LYS A 28 14.78 -3.56 -17.34
N ALA A 29 13.81 -3.91 -18.19
CA ALA A 29 13.19 -2.98 -19.12
C ALA A 29 12.47 -1.84 -18.37
N ALA A 30 11.67 -2.18 -17.36
CA ALA A 30 11.01 -1.21 -16.49
C ALA A 30 12.01 -0.29 -15.78
N HIS A 31 13.12 -0.83 -15.27
CA HIS A 31 14.14 -0.02 -14.61
C HIS A 31 14.79 0.98 -15.57
N GLN A 32 15.15 0.55 -16.78
CA GLN A 32 15.78 1.40 -17.79
C GLN A 32 14.81 2.45 -18.32
N LEU A 33 13.58 2.06 -18.64
CA LEU A 33 12.55 2.97 -19.15
C LEU A 33 12.20 4.04 -18.13
N ALA A 34 12.06 3.68 -16.85
CA ALA A 34 11.87 4.66 -15.78
C ALA A 34 13.03 5.66 -15.68
N GLY A 35 14.27 5.22 -15.91
CA GLY A 35 15.44 6.09 -15.94
C GLY A 35 15.41 7.10 -17.10
N ILE A 36 15.06 6.63 -18.30
CA ILE A 36 14.88 7.47 -19.49
C ILE A 36 13.79 8.52 -19.24
N LEU A 37 12.60 8.06 -18.83
CA LEU A 37 11.46 8.94 -18.60
C LEU A 37 11.74 9.99 -17.51
N THR A 38 12.45 9.61 -16.45
CA THR A 38 12.88 10.54 -15.39
C THR A 38 13.87 11.58 -15.90
N SER A 39 14.78 11.21 -16.82
CA SER A 39 15.70 12.16 -17.45
C SER A 39 14.92 13.16 -18.30
N MET A 40 14.04 12.66 -19.18
CA MET A 40 13.23 13.49 -20.07
C MET A 40 12.37 14.49 -19.28
N LYS A 41 11.72 14.05 -18.19
CA LYS A 41 10.93 14.93 -17.32
C LYS A 41 11.77 16.05 -16.71
N LYS A 42 12.96 15.72 -16.19
CA LYS A 42 13.88 16.72 -15.63
C LYS A 42 14.38 17.71 -16.68
N ASP A 43 14.65 17.25 -17.89
CA ASP A 43 15.10 18.10 -18.99
C ASP A 43 13.98 19.08 -19.40
N VAL A 44 12.74 18.60 -19.53
CA VAL A 44 11.56 19.45 -19.78
C VAL A 44 11.33 20.45 -18.64
N ASP A 45 11.37 20.01 -17.38
CA ASP A 45 11.22 20.88 -16.20
C ASP A 45 12.32 21.96 -16.12
N SER A 46 13.51 21.66 -16.66
CA SER A 46 14.62 22.62 -16.75
C SER A 46 14.51 23.61 -17.92
N GLY A 47 13.45 23.50 -18.73
CA GLY A 47 13.15 24.38 -19.86
C GLY A 47 13.54 23.84 -21.23
N ASN A 48 14.01 22.59 -21.34
CA ASN A 48 14.26 21.96 -22.62
C ASN A 48 12.98 21.32 -23.19
N THR A 49 12.21 22.10 -23.94
CA THR A 49 10.91 21.66 -24.50
C THR A 49 11.03 20.75 -25.72
N SER A 50 12.23 20.45 -26.23
CA SER A 50 12.39 19.60 -27.41
C SER A 50 11.92 18.16 -27.19
N GLU A 51 11.97 17.69 -25.95
CA GLU A 51 11.59 16.32 -25.58
C GLU A 51 10.12 16.19 -25.14
N GLU A 52 9.42 17.31 -24.94
CA GLU A 52 8.06 17.35 -24.40
C GLU A 52 7.06 16.50 -25.23
N PRO A 53 7.05 16.53 -26.57
CA PRO A 53 6.13 15.69 -27.35
C PRO A 53 6.42 14.19 -27.18
N ALA A 54 7.70 13.81 -27.11
CA ALA A 54 8.11 12.42 -26.91
C ALA A 54 7.81 11.94 -25.49
N LEU A 55 7.95 12.82 -24.50
CA LEU A 55 7.58 12.58 -23.12
C LEU A 55 6.08 12.28 -22.98
N ILE A 56 5.24 13.16 -23.53
CA ILE A 56 3.78 13.00 -23.50
C ILE A 56 3.36 11.70 -24.21
N ALA A 57 3.98 11.39 -25.36
CA ALA A 57 3.72 10.14 -26.07
C ALA A 57 4.09 8.90 -25.23
N LEU A 58 5.20 8.95 -24.50
CA LEU A 58 5.66 7.85 -23.66
C LEU A 58 4.80 7.68 -22.39
N ASP A 59 4.42 8.77 -21.73
CA ASP A 59 3.47 8.75 -20.61
C ASP A 59 2.14 8.14 -21.05
N ASN A 60 1.61 8.57 -22.20
CA ASN A 60 0.38 8.01 -22.77
C ASN A 60 0.52 6.51 -23.09
N THR A 61 1.66 6.09 -23.64
CA THR A 61 1.92 4.68 -23.94
C THR A 61 1.91 3.83 -22.67
N LEU A 62 2.53 4.30 -21.58
CA LEU A 62 2.50 3.58 -20.30
C LEU A 62 1.08 3.45 -19.76
N ILE A 63 0.26 4.50 -19.88
CA ILE A 63 -1.14 4.46 -19.45
C ILE A 63 -1.95 3.49 -20.33
N ASP A 64 -1.73 3.49 -21.64
CA ASP A 64 -2.38 2.55 -22.56
C ASP A 64 -2.06 1.09 -22.22
N LEU A 65 -0.82 0.78 -21.81
CA LEU A 65 -0.45 -0.55 -21.35
C LEU A 65 -1.19 -0.99 -20.08
N VAL A 66 -1.78 -0.07 -19.32
CA VAL A 66 -2.60 -0.41 -18.13
C VAL A 66 -4.08 -0.50 -18.51
N VAL A 67 -4.59 0.47 -19.28
CA VAL A 67 -6.02 0.57 -19.62
C VAL A 67 -6.43 -0.44 -20.69
N CYS A 68 -5.58 -0.65 -21.69
CA CYS A 68 -5.83 -1.55 -22.82
C CYS A 68 -4.56 -2.34 -23.15
N PRO A 69 -4.13 -3.25 -22.25
CA PRO A 69 -2.90 -4.00 -22.46
C PRO A 69 -2.99 -4.93 -23.69
N PRO A 70 -1.85 -5.26 -24.33
CA PRO A 70 -1.83 -6.16 -25.47
C PRO A 70 -2.31 -7.57 -25.08
N PRO A 71 -3.10 -8.26 -25.94
CA PRO A 71 -3.70 -9.56 -25.61
C PRO A 71 -2.68 -10.67 -25.33
N GLU A 72 -1.46 -10.56 -25.87
CA GLU A 72 -0.37 -11.51 -25.65
C GLU A 72 0.39 -11.32 -24.32
N SER A 73 0.19 -10.18 -23.63
CA SER A 73 0.94 -9.82 -22.42
C SER A 73 0.11 -8.97 -21.45
N VAL A 74 -1.15 -9.37 -21.27
CA VAL A 74 -2.22 -8.57 -20.64
C VAL A 74 -1.79 -8.01 -19.29
N TRP A 75 -1.43 -8.88 -18.34
CA TRP A 75 -1.10 -8.45 -16.98
C TRP A 75 0.37 -8.07 -16.82
N GLU A 76 1.27 -8.67 -17.61
CA GLU A 76 2.69 -8.38 -17.58
C GLU A 76 2.99 -6.93 -17.92
N SER A 77 2.38 -6.44 -19.01
CA SER A 77 2.52 -5.08 -19.49
C SER A 77 1.90 -4.09 -18.52
N ALA A 78 0.68 -4.35 -18.05
CA ALA A 78 -0.02 -3.49 -17.09
C ALA A 78 0.76 -3.37 -15.77
N GLN A 79 1.20 -4.50 -15.20
CA GLN A 79 2.00 -4.50 -13.97
C GLN A 79 3.29 -3.69 -14.16
N SER A 80 4.03 -3.96 -15.24
CA SER A 80 5.33 -3.33 -15.47
C SER A 80 5.20 -1.84 -15.73
N ALA A 81 4.17 -1.41 -16.47
CA ALA A 81 3.86 -0.01 -16.70
C ALA A 81 3.54 0.73 -15.39
N LEU A 82 2.67 0.16 -14.53
CA LEU A 82 2.37 0.73 -13.21
C LEU A 82 3.63 0.89 -12.34
N LEU A 83 4.55 -0.10 -12.37
CA LEU A 83 5.81 -0.02 -11.63
C LEU A 83 6.76 1.06 -12.17
N VAL A 84 6.78 1.26 -13.50
CA VAL A 84 7.50 2.39 -14.14
C VAL A 84 6.90 3.71 -13.67
N MET A 85 5.57 3.86 -13.77
CA MET A 85 4.85 5.05 -13.35
C MET A 85 5.13 5.38 -11.88
N ALA A 86 5.02 4.39 -11.00
CA ALA A 86 5.30 4.56 -9.57
C ALA A 86 6.75 4.99 -9.29
N LYS A 87 7.72 4.43 -10.02
CA LYS A 87 9.14 4.80 -9.85
C LYS A 87 9.39 6.24 -10.30
N VAL A 88 8.84 6.64 -11.45
CA VAL A 88 8.98 8.00 -11.98
C VAL A 88 8.27 9.02 -11.09
N GLU A 89 7.08 8.68 -10.59
CA GLU A 89 6.31 9.52 -9.67
C GLU A 89 7.11 9.84 -8.39
N ARG A 90 7.77 8.83 -7.78
CA ARG A 90 8.65 9.05 -6.62
C ARG A 90 9.85 9.96 -6.93
N GLN A 91 10.38 9.91 -8.15
CA GLN A 91 11.64 10.57 -8.50
C GLN A 91 11.46 12.01 -8.99
N CYS A 92 10.39 12.29 -9.73
CA CYS A 92 10.14 13.59 -10.33
C CYS A 92 8.66 13.97 -10.45
N GLY A 93 7.73 13.00 -10.34
CA GLY A 93 6.30 13.24 -10.47
C GLY A 93 5.80 13.06 -11.91
N GLY A 94 4.66 13.68 -12.20
CA GLY A 94 4.06 13.73 -13.53
C GLY A 94 3.08 12.59 -13.85
N PHE A 95 2.78 11.71 -12.90
CA PHE A 95 1.61 10.84 -12.95
C PHE A 95 0.66 11.23 -11.81
N ASN A 96 0.15 12.46 -11.87
CA ASN A 96 -0.66 13.02 -10.79
C ASN A 96 -2.12 12.53 -10.88
N LEU A 97 -2.65 11.98 -9.79
CA LEU A 97 -4.06 11.57 -9.69
C LEU A 97 -5.02 12.75 -9.49
N LEU A 98 -4.51 13.86 -8.95
CA LEU A 98 -5.31 15.01 -8.51
C LEU A 98 -5.34 16.16 -9.53
N GLY A 99 -4.52 16.08 -10.57
CA GLY A 99 -4.46 17.11 -11.60
C GLY A 99 -5.74 17.17 -12.43
N SER A 100 -5.99 18.32 -13.05
CA SER A 100 -7.13 18.56 -13.94
C SER A 100 -6.77 18.47 -15.42
N ASP A 101 -5.50 18.22 -15.73
CA ASP A 101 -5.04 18.04 -17.10
C ASP A 101 -5.44 16.66 -17.67
N GLU A 102 -5.24 16.52 -18.98
CA GLU A 102 -5.58 15.31 -19.71
C GLU A 102 -4.82 14.10 -19.16
N ILE A 103 -3.51 14.23 -18.87
CA ILE A 103 -2.70 13.11 -18.40
C ILE A 103 -3.17 12.63 -17.02
N SER A 104 -3.55 13.54 -16.13
CA SER A 104 -4.08 13.23 -14.80
C SER A 104 -5.42 12.48 -14.88
N THR A 105 -6.28 12.87 -15.82
CA THR A 105 -7.53 12.15 -16.09
C THR A 105 -7.27 10.72 -16.54
N ARG A 106 -6.28 10.54 -17.44
CA ARG A 106 -5.86 9.21 -17.92
C ARG A 106 -5.19 8.38 -16.83
N VAL A 107 -4.40 8.99 -15.94
CA VAL A 107 -3.82 8.32 -14.76
C VAL A 107 -4.91 7.81 -13.83
N ALA A 108 -5.96 8.61 -13.59
CA ALA A 108 -7.10 8.16 -12.80
C ALA A 108 -7.78 6.94 -13.42
N GLU A 109 -8.01 6.95 -14.74
CA GLU A 109 -8.55 5.80 -15.47
C GLU A 109 -7.67 4.55 -15.31
N ALA A 110 -6.35 4.68 -15.43
CA ALA A 110 -5.40 3.59 -15.24
C ALA A 110 -5.46 3.01 -13.81
N VAL A 111 -5.52 3.88 -12.80
CA VAL A 111 -5.65 3.49 -11.38
C VAL A 111 -6.95 2.71 -11.14
N PHE A 112 -8.09 3.23 -11.59
CA PHE A 112 -9.38 2.55 -11.39
C PHE A 112 -9.48 1.24 -12.17
N THR A 113 -8.93 1.19 -13.38
CA THR A 113 -8.84 -0.05 -14.17
C THR A 113 -7.97 -1.07 -13.46
N GLY A 114 -6.76 -0.67 -13.06
CA GLY A 114 -5.79 -1.56 -12.41
C GLY A 114 -6.27 -2.09 -11.05
N LEU A 115 -7.06 -1.34 -10.28
CA LEU A 115 -7.65 -1.82 -9.02
C LEU A 115 -8.70 -2.91 -9.21
N LYS A 116 -9.34 -2.95 -10.38
CA LYS A 116 -10.35 -3.96 -10.76
C LYS A 116 -9.79 -5.11 -11.59
N ASP A 117 -8.50 -5.07 -11.89
CA ASP A 117 -7.84 -6.09 -12.71
C ASP A 117 -7.99 -7.48 -12.07
N THR A 118 -8.12 -8.52 -12.88
CA THR A 118 -8.25 -9.90 -12.38
C THR A 118 -6.94 -10.43 -11.80
N GLU A 119 -5.80 -9.95 -12.30
CA GLU A 119 -4.47 -10.31 -11.83
C GLU A 119 -4.10 -9.52 -10.57
N TYR A 120 -3.86 -10.28 -9.49
CA TYR A 120 -3.48 -9.74 -8.19
C TYR A 120 -2.24 -8.83 -8.24
N ARG A 121 -1.24 -9.18 -9.07
CA ARG A 121 0.00 -8.40 -9.19
C ARG A 121 -0.21 -7.01 -9.79
N VAL A 122 -1.18 -6.85 -10.69
CA VAL A 122 -1.54 -5.55 -11.26
C VAL A 122 -2.15 -4.67 -10.16
N ARG A 123 -3.12 -5.22 -9.41
CA ARG A 123 -3.73 -4.52 -8.27
C ARG A 123 -2.71 -4.08 -7.23
N LEU A 124 -1.72 -4.91 -6.91
CA LEU A 124 -0.61 -4.53 -6.02
C LEU A 124 0.24 -3.38 -6.58
N ALA A 125 0.55 -3.41 -7.88
CA ALA A 125 1.33 -2.36 -8.52
C ALA A 125 0.59 -1.00 -8.52
N VAL A 126 -0.76 -1.00 -8.56
CA VAL A 126 -1.53 0.23 -8.34
C VAL A 126 -1.30 0.78 -6.93
N GLY A 127 -1.25 -0.09 -5.91
CA GLY A 127 -0.88 0.32 -4.56
C GLY A 127 0.48 1.01 -4.49
N ASP A 128 1.48 0.52 -5.24
CA ASP A 128 2.81 1.14 -5.29
C ASP A 128 2.81 2.53 -5.95
N LEU A 129 1.95 2.75 -6.95
CA LEU A 129 1.73 4.07 -7.56
C LEU A 129 0.99 5.02 -6.61
N LEU A 130 -0.07 4.54 -5.95
CA LEU A 130 -0.82 5.32 -4.96
C LEU A 130 0.05 5.73 -3.77
N GLU A 131 0.95 4.86 -3.31
CA GLU A 131 1.96 5.21 -2.30
C GLU A 131 2.85 6.36 -2.80
N ALA A 132 3.36 6.26 -4.03
CA ALA A 132 4.22 7.29 -4.62
C ALA A 132 3.52 8.65 -4.76
N GLN A 133 2.27 8.66 -5.20
CA GLN A 133 1.45 9.86 -5.29
C GLN A 133 1.16 10.44 -3.90
N SER A 134 0.84 9.58 -2.92
CA SER A 134 0.54 9.99 -1.54
C SER A 134 1.76 10.59 -0.83
N GLN A 135 2.98 10.18 -1.20
CA GLN A 135 4.22 10.81 -0.69
C GLN A 135 4.34 12.29 -1.08
N ARG A 136 3.76 12.68 -2.22
CA ARG A 136 3.83 14.05 -2.75
C ARG A 136 2.63 14.88 -2.34
N GLU A 137 1.44 14.31 -2.54
CA GLU A 137 0.17 15.02 -2.41
C GLU A 137 -0.52 14.77 -1.05
N GLY A 138 0.04 13.89 -0.22
CA GLY A 138 -0.45 13.59 1.11
C GLY A 138 -1.91 13.11 1.11
N ARG A 139 -2.67 13.59 2.10
CA ARG A 139 -4.06 13.15 2.36
C ARG A 139 -5.01 13.40 1.20
N ALA A 140 -4.69 14.29 0.26
CA ALA A 140 -5.58 14.55 -0.87
C ALA A 140 -5.79 13.30 -1.76
N VAL A 141 -4.78 12.43 -1.89
CA VAL A 141 -4.90 11.13 -2.58
C VAL A 141 -5.86 10.20 -1.83
N TRP A 142 -5.77 10.15 -0.49
CA TRP A 142 -6.73 9.41 0.32
C TRP A 142 -8.16 9.90 0.08
N LEU A 143 -8.41 11.21 0.16
CA LEU A 143 -9.75 11.76 -0.05
C LEU A 143 -10.30 11.47 -1.44
N ARG A 144 -9.44 11.43 -2.47
CA ARG A 144 -9.83 11.06 -3.83
C ARG A 144 -10.22 9.59 -3.96
N MET A 145 -9.54 8.71 -3.24
CA MET A 145 -9.70 7.26 -3.37
C MET A 145 -10.60 6.62 -2.31
N LYS A 146 -10.89 7.31 -1.21
CA LYS A 146 -11.56 6.71 -0.03
C LYS A 146 -12.89 6.06 -0.38
N ASP A 147 -13.75 6.74 -1.14
CA ASP A 147 -15.09 6.23 -1.42
C ASP A 147 -15.01 4.96 -2.27
N PHE A 148 -14.09 4.93 -3.24
CA PHE A 148 -13.86 3.75 -4.06
C PHE A 148 -13.35 2.57 -3.22
N LEU A 149 -12.29 2.79 -2.43
CA LEU A 149 -11.64 1.73 -1.67
C LEU A 149 -12.51 1.22 -0.53
N LEU A 150 -13.15 2.12 0.22
CA LEU A 150 -14.00 1.76 1.35
C LEU A 150 -15.28 1.07 0.89
N ASN A 151 -15.90 1.52 -0.23
CA ASN A 151 -17.06 0.82 -0.78
C ASN A 151 -16.69 -0.57 -1.31
N ASP A 152 -15.55 -0.72 -1.99
CA ASP A 152 -15.08 -2.06 -2.41
C ASP A 152 -14.85 -2.98 -1.21
N ILE A 153 -14.32 -2.43 -0.11
CA ILE A 153 -14.15 -3.18 1.14
C ILE A 153 -15.49 -3.56 1.77
N GLU A 154 -16.45 -2.64 1.74
CA GLU A 154 -17.76 -2.77 2.35
C GLU A 154 -18.70 -3.72 1.60
N ASP A 155 -18.74 -3.63 0.27
CA ASP A 155 -19.61 -4.45 -0.57
C ASP A 155 -19.30 -5.94 -0.43
N HIS A 156 -18.03 -6.27 -0.17
CA HIS A 156 -17.59 -7.63 0.08
C HIS A 156 -17.77 -8.05 1.55
N ARG A 157 -18.11 -7.13 2.47
CA ARG A 157 -18.38 -7.38 3.90
C ARG A 157 -19.75 -8.04 4.14
N VAL A 158 -20.76 -7.76 3.31
CA VAL A 158 -22.17 -8.19 3.51
C VAL A 158 -22.35 -9.72 3.50
N ARG A 159 -21.39 -10.48 2.96
CA ARG A 159 -21.40 -11.96 3.02
C ARG A 159 -21.20 -12.53 4.44
N ILE A 160 -20.83 -11.69 5.41
CA ILE A 160 -20.50 -12.09 6.78
C ILE A 160 -21.75 -12.23 7.66
N VAL A 161 -22.70 -11.29 7.59
CA VAL A 161 -23.84 -11.25 8.52
C VAL A 161 -24.79 -12.43 8.34
N ALA A 162 -24.97 -12.88 7.09
CA ALA A 162 -25.79 -14.07 6.79
C ALA A 162 -25.15 -15.39 7.26
N ALA A 163 -23.85 -15.42 7.56
CA ALA A 163 -23.16 -16.61 8.05
C ALA A 163 -23.22 -16.74 9.59
N ASP A 164 -23.21 -15.62 10.32
CA ASP A 164 -23.31 -15.64 11.79
C ASP A 164 -24.72 -16.03 12.28
N ASP A 165 -25.78 -15.67 11.57
CA ASP A 165 -27.14 -16.19 11.83
C ASP A 165 -27.21 -17.72 11.60
N ASN A 166 -26.37 -18.26 10.71
CA ASN A 166 -26.29 -19.70 10.45
C ASN A 166 -25.37 -20.45 11.43
N ASN A 167 -24.43 -19.77 12.10
CA ASN A 167 -23.58 -20.38 13.14
C ASN A 167 -24.36 -20.67 14.43
N ALA A 168 -25.46 -19.97 14.70
CA ALA A 168 -26.38 -20.32 15.79
C ALA A 168 -27.13 -21.65 15.53
N ALA A 169 -27.24 -22.08 14.27
CA ALA A 169 -27.89 -23.32 13.86
C ALA A 169 -26.96 -24.56 13.88
N HIS A 170 -25.67 -24.41 14.21
CA HIS A 170 -24.70 -25.51 14.22
C HIS A 170 -24.78 -26.48 15.43
N ARG A 171 -25.92 -26.52 16.14
CA ARG A 171 -26.20 -27.58 17.11
C ARG A 171 -26.74 -28.88 16.48
N ASP A 172 -27.21 -28.84 15.23
CA ASP A 172 -27.65 -30.04 14.53
C ASP A 172 -26.76 -30.32 13.31
N GLY A 173 -26.25 -31.55 13.24
CA GLY A 173 -25.16 -32.01 12.37
C GLY A 173 -25.42 -32.04 10.85
N HIS A 174 -26.06 -31.02 10.29
CA HIS A 174 -26.20 -30.82 8.85
C HIS A 174 -25.49 -29.53 8.45
N ARG A 175 -24.29 -29.66 7.86
CA ARG A 175 -23.62 -28.52 7.19
C ARG A 175 -24.45 -28.14 5.96
N PRO A 176 -24.98 -26.90 5.86
CA PRO A 176 -25.57 -26.44 4.61
C PRO A 176 -24.47 -26.38 3.54
N ALA A 177 -24.75 -26.91 2.36
CA ALA A 177 -23.84 -26.97 1.22
C ALA A 177 -23.47 -25.58 0.62
N ALA A 178 -23.81 -24.47 1.30
CA ALA A 178 -23.49 -23.10 0.89
C ALA A 178 -22.21 -22.54 1.54
N LEU A 179 -21.63 -23.21 2.54
CA LEU A 179 -20.32 -22.88 3.14
C LEU A 179 -19.15 -23.50 2.36
N GLY A 180 -19.25 -23.48 1.03
CA GLY A 180 -18.33 -24.13 0.10
C GLY A 180 -17.29 -23.21 -0.54
N HIS A 181 -17.22 -21.94 -0.17
CA HIS A 181 -16.12 -21.07 -0.59
C HIS A 181 -15.03 -21.12 0.48
N HIS A 182 -13.90 -21.74 0.12
CA HIS A 182 -12.70 -21.79 0.94
C HIS A 182 -12.32 -20.39 1.44
N ASP A 183 -11.61 -20.30 2.57
CA ASP A 183 -11.07 -19.06 3.18
C ASP A 183 -10.27 -18.15 2.22
N THR A 184 -10.03 -18.60 0.99
CA THR A 184 -9.21 -18.00 -0.05
C THR A 184 -9.95 -17.69 -1.35
N GLU A 185 -11.22 -18.09 -1.52
CA GLU A 185 -11.92 -17.99 -2.82
C GLU A 185 -13.18 -17.11 -2.72
N GLY A 186 -13.35 -16.20 -3.68
CA GLY A 186 -14.57 -15.39 -3.84
C GLY A 186 -14.53 -13.95 -3.32
N TRP A 187 -13.39 -13.47 -2.83
CA TRP A 187 -13.24 -12.12 -2.23
C TRP A 187 -12.62 -11.06 -3.17
N SER A 188 -12.53 -11.36 -4.47
CA SER A 188 -12.13 -10.46 -5.56
C SER A 188 -10.90 -9.56 -5.23
N SER A 189 -11.10 -8.24 -5.17
CA SER A 189 -10.15 -7.17 -4.94
C SER A 189 -10.01 -6.78 -3.47
N LEU A 190 -10.80 -7.33 -2.55
CA LEU A 190 -10.88 -6.89 -1.14
C LEU A 190 -9.51 -6.81 -0.45
N GLU A 191 -8.71 -7.87 -0.59
CA GLU A 191 -7.35 -7.95 -0.06
C GLU A 191 -6.47 -6.81 -0.59
N THR A 192 -6.51 -6.61 -1.91
CA THR A 192 -5.69 -5.62 -2.61
C THR A 192 -6.19 -4.21 -2.41
N SER A 193 -7.49 -4.00 -2.17
CA SER A 193 -8.07 -2.71 -1.78
C SER A 193 -7.60 -2.33 -0.38
N MET A 194 -7.60 -3.26 0.57
CA MET A 194 -7.01 -3.02 1.90
C MET A 194 -5.50 -2.74 1.80
N ARG A 195 -4.79 -3.44 0.89
CA ARG A 195 -3.38 -3.16 0.60
C ARG A 195 -3.19 -1.77 -0.01
N ALA A 196 -4.07 -1.30 -0.89
CA ALA A 196 -4.03 0.05 -1.45
C ALA A 196 -4.27 1.11 -0.36
N VAL A 197 -5.22 0.88 0.55
CA VAL A 197 -5.42 1.73 1.75
C VAL A 197 -4.12 1.82 2.57
N GLN A 198 -3.50 0.68 2.89
CA GLN A 198 -2.23 0.64 3.61
C GLN A 198 -1.12 1.43 2.90
N LYS A 199 -1.01 1.28 1.58
CA LYS A 199 -0.04 1.98 0.75
C LYS A 199 -0.24 3.50 0.74
N ILE A 200 -1.49 3.96 0.69
CA ILE A 200 -1.81 5.40 0.81
C ILE A 200 -1.43 5.93 2.19
N VAL A 201 -1.81 5.23 3.27
CA VAL A 201 -1.46 5.63 4.65
C VAL A 201 0.06 5.76 4.80
N LEU A 202 0.80 4.76 4.34
CA LEU A 202 2.26 4.75 4.38
C LEU A 202 2.85 5.91 3.58
N GLY A 203 2.34 6.15 2.36
CA GLY A 203 2.81 7.22 1.50
C GLY A 203 2.57 8.61 2.09
N CYS A 204 1.39 8.85 2.65
CA CYS A 204 1.07 10.13 3.29
C CYS A 204 1.99 10.49 4.46
N GLY A 205 2.47 9.49 5.20
CA GLY A 205 3.16 9.74 6.46
C GLY A 205 2.30 10.60 7.39
N GLN A 206 2.93 11.41 8.25
CA GLN A 206 2.25 12.29 9.22
C GLN A 206 1.15 13.19 8.62
N GLN A 207 1.22 13.47 7.31
CA GLN A 207 0.22 14.29 6.60
C GLN A 207 -1.16 13.60 6.52
N PHE A 208 -1.24 12.28 6.75
CA PHE A 208 -2.49 11.52 6.71
C PHE A 208 -3.54 12.05 7.69
N ARG A 209 -3.11 12.67 8.79
CA ARG A 209 -3.97 13.27 9.82
C ARG A 209 -4.74 14.50 9.34
N GLY A 210 -4.32 15.12 8.24
CA GLY A 210 -4.92 16.34 7.69
C GLY A 210 -4.96 17.51 8.68
N GLU A 211 -5.73 18.54 8.32
CA GLU A 211 -5.91 19.72 9.17
C GLU A 211 -6.72 19.37 10.42
N GLY A 212 -6.23 19.78 11.60
CA GLY A 212 -6.83 19.45 12.90
C GLY A 212 -6.30 18.17 13.55
N GLY A 213 -5.48 17.40 12.84
CA GLY A 213 -4.76 16.25 13.42
C GLY A 213 -5.62 14.99 13.59
N SER A 214 -6.88 14.96 13.20
CA SER A 214 -7.71 13.77 13.42
C SER A 214 -7.57 12.72 12.33
N LEU A 215 -7.41 11.46 12.74
CA LEU A 215 -7.54 10.31 11.85
C LEU A 215 -8.93 10.23 11.20
N ASP A 216 -8.99 9.61 10.02
CA ASP A 216 -10.25 9.40 9.31
C ASP A 216 -11.09 8.33 10.02
N LYS A 217 -12.26 8.72 10.53
CA LYS A 217 -13.14 7.85 11.30
C LYS A 217 -13.72 6.71 10.46
N GLU A 218 -14.05 6.96 9.18
CA GLU A 218 -14.58 5.93 8.30
C GLU A 218 -13.54 4.82 8.10
N LEU A 219 -12.26 5.22 7.91
CA LEU A 219 -11.16 4.25 7.84
C LEU A 219 -11.01 3.46 9.14
N LEU A 220 -11.07 4.12 10.31
CA LEU A 220 -10.96 3.43 11.60
C LEU A 220 -12.07 2.40 11.80
N ASP A 221 -13.31 2.76 11.46
CA ASP A 221 -14.46 1.86 11.54
C ASP A 221 -14.32 0.69 10.54
N THR A 222 -13.81 0.94 9.34
CA THR A 222 -13.50 -0.11 8.37
C THR A 222 -12.41 -1.05 8.90
N LEU A 223 -11.28 -0.53 9.40
CA LEU A 223 -10.19 -1.35 9.96
C LEU A 223 -10.66 -2.19 11.16
N ARG A 224 -11.49 -1.60 12.03
CA ARG A 224 -12.12 -2.33 13.15
C ARG A 224 -12.86 -3.56 12.65
N LEU A 225 -13.72 -3.38 11.65
CA LEU A 225 -14.60 -4.43 11.16
C LEU A 225 -13.81 -5.47 10.34
N SER A 226 -12.90 -5.01 9.48
CA SER A 226 -12.04 -5.88 8.67
C SER A 226 -11.04 -6.69 9.51
N SER A 227 -10.62 -6.19 10.69
CA SER A 227 -9.77 -6.95 11.63
C SER A 227 -10.45 -8.20 12.21
N ALA A 228 -11.77 -8.29 12.13
CA ALA A 228 -12.58 -9.43 12.57
C ALA A 228 -13.15 -10.25 11.39
N HIS A 229 -12.72 -9.96 10.16
CA HIS A 229 -13.24 -10.59 8.95
C HIS A 229 -12.94 -12.09 8.90
N LEU A 230 -13.78 -12.93 8.27
CA LEU A 230 -13.57 -14.38 8.19
C LEU A 230 -12.33 -14.77 7.35
N ASN A 231 -12.13 -14.10 6.21
CA ASN A 231 -10.93 -14.25 5.37
C ASN A 231 -9.67 -13.75 6.10
N ARG A 232 -8.68 -14.63 6.25
CA ARG A 232 -7.40 -14.35 6.93
C ARG A 232 -6.60 -13.22 6.29
N PHE A 233 -6.63 -13.08 4.97
CA PHE A 233 -5.85 -12.08 4.25
C PHE A 233 -6.39 -10.69 4.54
N VAL A 234 -7.71 -10.53 4.58
CA VAL A 234 -8.36 -9.27 4.96
C VAL A 234 -7.94 -8.85 6.36
N ARG A 235 -7.94 -9.79 7.32
CA ARG A 235 -7.44 -9.52 8.68
C ARG A 235 -5.97 -9.12 8.67
N GLU A 236 -5.12 -9.85 7.94
CA GLU A 236 -3.69 -9.57 7.76
C GLU A 236 -3.46 -8.14 7.27
N TYR A 237 -4.06 -7.72 6.16
CA TYR A 237 -3.87 -6.34 5.66
C TYR A 237 -4.53 -5.30 6.54
N SER A 238 -5.60 -5.63 7.26
CA SER A 238 -6.21 -4.69 8.24
C SER A 238 -5.25 -4.41 9.39
N PHE A 239 -4.60 -5.43 9.93
CA PHE A 239 -3.62 -5.24 11.00
C PHE A 239 -2.33 -4.60 10.50
N LEU A 240 -1.93 -4.87 9.25
CA LEU A 240 -0.82 -4.18 8.62
C LEU A 240 -1.13 -2.68 8.41
N ALA A 241 -2.30 -2.35 7.88
CA ALA A 241 -2.78 -0.97 7.74
C ALA A 241 -2.87 -0.27 9.10
N LEU A 242 -3.37 -0.96 10.13
CA LEU A 242 -3.43 -0.43 11.50
C LEU A 242 -2.03 -0.15 12.07
N ALA A 243 -1.06 -1.04 11.83
CA ALA A 243 0.34 -0.85 12.25
C ALA A 243 0.96 0.40 11.59
N ASP A 244 0.76 0.55 10.29
CA ASP A 244 1.24 1.73 9.56
C ASP A 244 0.52 3.00 10.02
N LEU A 245 -0.80 2.93 10.25
CA LEU A 245 -1.58 4.06 10.76
C LEU A 245 -1.10 4.51 12.14
N ILE A 246 -0.78 3.59 13.05
CA ILE A 246 -0.23 3.91 14.37
C ILE A 246 1.15 4.57 14.24
N THR A 247 1.98 4.07 13.32
CA THR A 247 3.31 4.62 13.03
C THR A 247 3.20 6.05 12.50
N VAL A 248 2.26 6.24 11.58
CA VAL A 248 1.98 7.50 10.89
C VAL A 248 1.28 8.51 11.80
N ALA A 249 0.38 8.10 12.69
CA ALA A 249 -0.28 8.98 13.64
C ALA A 249 0.72 9.54 14.66
N GLY A 250 1.69 8.71 15.08
CA GLY A 250 2.58 9.03 16.19
C GLY A 250 1.82 9.24 17.51
N ARG A 251 2.55 9.46 18.60
CA ARG A 251 1.96 9.64 19.93
C ARG A 251 1.06 10.88 20.02
N GLN A 252 1.53 12.01 19.48
CA GLN A 252 0.75 13.26 19.43
C GLN A 252 -0.50 13.13 18.55
N GLY A 253 -0.50 12.17 17.62
CA GLY A 253 -1.66 11.59 16.95
C GLY A 253 -2.76 11.17 17.88
N LEU A 254 -2.43 10.06 18.52
CA LEU A 254 -3.36 9.28 19.30
C LEU A 254 -3.80 10.01 20.58
N GLU A 255 -2.98 10.93 21.11
CA GLU A 255 -3.34 11.77 22.25
C GLU A 255 -4.31 12.90 21.89
N ALA A 256 -4.18 13.51 20.70
CA ALA A 256 -5.04 14.61 20.25
C ALA A 256 -6.44 14.13 19.83
N ASP A 257 -6.53 12.91 19.29
CA ASP A 257 -7.78 12.32 18.81
C ASP A 257 -8.67 11.83 19.97
N GLY A 258 -8.18 11.96 21.20
CA GLY A 258 -8.81 11.37 22.37
C GLY A 258 -8.31 9.95 22.57
N TRP A 259 -7.88 9.65 23.79
CA TRP A 259 -7.47 8.31 24.19
C TRP A 259 -8.57 7.23 24.05
N ALA A 260 -9.80 7.61 23.67
CA ALA A 260 -10.95 6.70 23.56
C ALA A 260 -10.78 5.74 22.36
N GLU A 261 -10.42 6.26 21.20
CA GLU A 261 -10.18 5.50 19.97
C GLU A 261 -9.00 4.54 20.16
N PHE A 262 -7.95 4.98 20.84
CA PHE A 262 -6.80 4.15 21.17
C PHE A 262 -7.15 3.00 22.13
N LYS A 263 -8.01 3.26 23.12
CA LYS A 263 -8.48 2.23 24.07
C LYS A 263 -9.23 1.11 23.34
N ASP A 264 -10.02 1.47 22.32
CA ASP A 264 -10.71 0.48 21.49
C ASP A 264 -9.73 -0.31 20.61
N MET A 265 -8.68 0.33 20.07
CA MET A 265 -7.62 -0.36 19.30
C MET A 265 -6.93 -1.45 20.12
N VAL A 266 -6.69 -1.26 21.42
CA VAL A 266 -6.10 -2.30 22.29
C VAL A 266 -6.92 -3.59 22.26
N SER A 267 -8.24 -3.49 22.20
CA SER A 267 -9.11 -4.67 22.09
C SER A 267 -8.95 -5.39 20.75
N TRP A 268 -8.73 -4.64 19.65
CA TRP A 268 -8.53 -5.20 18.31
C TRP A 268 -7.16 -5.87 18.21
N VAL A 269 -6.12 -5.21 18.71
CA VAL A 269 -4.75 -5.76 18.80
C VAL A 269 -4.75 -7.03 19.64
N THR A 270 -5.42 -7.04 20.79
CA THR A 270 -5.55 -8.24 21.64
C THR A 270 -6.22 -9.40 20.90
N ARG A 271 -7.25 -9.11 20.09
CA ARG A 271 -7.88 -10.11 19.23
C ARG A 271 -6.91 -10.65 18.19
N GLY A 272 -6.19 -9.77 17.50
CA GLY A 272 -5.20 -10.15 16.47
C GLY A 272 -4.04 -10.98 17.01
N LEU A 273 -3.54 -10.69 18.22
CA LEU A 273 -2.51 -11.50 18.88
C LEU A 273 -2.99 -12.91 19.26
N LYS A 274 -4.32 -13.08 19.42
CA LYS A 274 -4.97 -14.37 19.69
C LYS A 274 -5.50 -15.05 18.43
N ASP A 275 -5.28 -14.47 17.25
CA ASP A 275 -5.75 -15.03 15.99
C ASP A 275 -5.19 -16.45 15.79
N ASN A 276 -5.98 -17.34 15.20
CA ASN A 276 -5.57 -18.72 14.95
C ASN A 276 -4.47 -18.83 13.88
N TRP A 277 -4.35 -17.85 12.98
CA TRP A 277 -3.32 -17.83 11.94
C TRP A 277 -2.05 -17.11 12.41
N SER A 278 -0.91 -17.80 12.29
CA SER A 278 0.40 -17.25 12.68
C SER A 278 0.77 -15.98 11.92
N GLN A 279 0.37 -15.90 10.65
CA GLN A 279 0.64 -14.74 9.80
C GLN A 279 -0.07 -13.49 10.32
N VAL A 280 -1.34 -13.60 10.71
CA VAL A 280 -2.09 -12.50 11.35
C VAL A 280 -1.41 -12.07 12.65
N ARG A 281 -1.06 -13.04 13.52
CA ARG A 281 -0.34 -12.76 14.77
C ARG A 281 1.00 -12.04 14.53
N HIS A 282 1.73 -12.40 13.46
CA HIS A 282 3.00 -11.79 13.11
C HIS A 282 2.85 -10.30 12.79
N TYR A 283 1.91 -9.90 11.93
CA TYR A 283 1.73 -8.47 11.60
C TYR A 283 1.22 -7.65 12.76
N VAL A 284 0.35 -8.22 13.59
CA VAL A 284 -0.11 -7.55 14.81
C VAL A 284 1.08 -7.32 15.76
N ALA A 285 1.89 -8.35 15.98
CA ALA A 285 3.08 -8.25 16.82
C ALA A 285 4.10 -7.24 16.25
N GLU A 286 4.23 -7.18 14.93
CA GLU A 286 5.09 -6.21 14.25
C GLU A 286 4.60 -4.77 14.47
N GLY A 287 3.31 -4.51 14.33
CA GLY A 287 2.73 -3.21 14.64
C GLY A 287 2.92 -2.78 16.10
N VAL A 288 2.71 -3.72 17.04
CA VAL A 288 2.99 -3.49 18.47
C VAL A 288 4.47 -3.18 18.70
N ARG A 289 5.37 -3.92 18.06
CA ARG A 289 6.82 -3.71 18.15
C ARG A 289 7.20 -2.33 17.64
N VAL A 290 6.69 -1.91 16.49
CA VAL A 290 6.97 -0.60 15.89
C VAL A 290 6.46 0.52 16.79
N HIS A 291 5.23 0.42 17.31
CA HIS A 291 4.69 1.41 18.24
C HIS A 291 5.53 1.50 19.53
N ALA A 292 5.88 0.36 20.14
CA ALA A 292 6.68 0.32 21.35
C ALA A 292 8.07 0.96 21.14
N GLN A 293 8.72 0.66 20.00
CA GLN A 293 10.00 1.28 19.64
C GLN A 293 9.88 2.79 19.39
N GLY A 294 8.81 3.23 18.73
CA GLY A 294 8.51 4.64 18.52
C GLY A 294 8.33 5.39 19.85
N THR A 295 7.52 4.84 20.75
CA THR A 295 7.31 5.37 22.10
C THR A 295 8.62 5.44 22.88
N TRP A 296 9.47 4.41 22.79
CA TRP A 296 10.77 4.43 23.43
C TRP A 296 11.65 5.57 22.90
N ARG A 297 11.83 5.69 21.57
CA ARG A 297 12.61 6.80 20.98
C ARG A 297 12.11 8.18 21.38
N LEU A 298 10.81 8.35 21.59
CA LEU A 298 10.24 9.61 22.08
C LEU A 298 10.60 9.88 23.54
N LEU A 299 10.56 8.85 24.40
CA LEU A 299 10.86 8.99 25.83
C LEU A 299 12.34 9.19 26.11
N VAL A 300 13.22 8.49 25.39
CA VAL A 300 14.66 8.46 25.67
C VAL A 300 15.50 9.16 24.59
N GLY A 301 14.85 9.76 23.60
CA GLY A 301 15.53 10.43 22.49
C GLY A 301 16.11 9.48 21.43
N PRO A 302 16.67 10.04 20.33
CA PRO A 302 17.12 9.27 19.17
C PRO A 302 18.35 8.37 19.44
N GLN A 303 19.11 8.65 20.50
CA GLN A 303 20.24 7.81 20.93
C GLN A 303 19.78 6.53 21.69
N GLY A 304 18.46 6.38 21.90
CA GLY A 304 17.88 5.26 22.63
C GLY A 304 18.17 5.33 24.13
N GLY A 305 17.98 4.22 24.83
CA GLY A 305 18.22 4.14 26.28
C GLY A 305 19.68 3.93 26.64
N SER A 306 20.58 3.97 25.65
CA SER A 306 22.01 3.68 25.84
C SER A 306 22.68 4.68 26.78
N TRP A 307 22.33 5.97 26.68
CA TRP A 307 22.81 7.00 27.60
C TRP A 307 22.27 6.79 29.02
N ILE A 308 21.02 6.35 29.19
CA ILE A 308 20.46 6.00 30.51
C ILE A 308 21.28 4.85 31.12
N LEU A 309 21.64 3.86 30.31
CA LEU A 309 22.47 2.72 30.74
C LEU A 309 23.88 3.18 31.12
N VAL A 310 24.46 4.13 30.39
CA VAL A 310 25.77 4.73 30.70
C VAL A 310 25.71 5.58 31.98
N GLU A 311 24.70 6.44 32.14
CA GLU A 311 24.53 7.29 33.33
C GLU A 311 24.27 6.47 34.59
N ASN A 312 23.61 5.32 34.45
CA ASN A 312 23.28 4.42 35.56
C ASN A 312 24.20 3.20 35.62
N MET A 313 25.32 3.19 34.89
CA MET A 313 26.23 2.04 34.81
C MET A 313 26.77 1.65 36.19
N SER A 314 27.04 2.63 37.07
CA SER A 314 27.48 2.37 38.44
C SER A 314 26.45 1.55 39.22
N LEU A 315 25.16 1.89 39.11
CA LEU A 315 24.07 1.15 39.78
C LEU A 315 23.91 -0.27 39.23
N VAL A 316 24.18 -0.49 37.94
CA VAL A 316 24.12 -1.83 37.33
C VAL A 316 25.30 -2.69 37.78
N LEU A 317 26.49 -2.10 37.91
CA LEU A 317 27.67 -2.80 38.40
C LEU A 317 27.53 -3.19 39.87
N ASP A 318 26.98 -2.31 40.71
CA ASP A 318 26.73 -2.61 42.13
C ASP A 318 25.82 -3.83 42.31
N VAL A 319 24.83 -4.03 41.44
CA VAL A 319 23.91 -5.19 41.47
C VAL A 319 24.58 -6.48 40.95
N LEU A 320 25.62 -6.38 40.13
CA LEU A 320 26.35 -7.54 39.61
C LEU A 320 27.49 -7.99 40.52
N GLU A 321 27.89 -7.13 41.46
CA GLU A 321 28.89 -7.44 42.49
C GLU A 321 28.27 -8.09 43.76
N GLU A 322 26.95 -8.11 43.88
CA GLU A 322 26.18 -8.91 44.86
C GLU A 322 25.83 -10.32 44.35
#